data_AF-A0AAD6CSZ3-F1
#
_entry.id   AF-A0AAD6CSZ3-F1
#
_cell.length_a   1.000
_cell.length_b   1.000
_cell.length_c   1.000
_cell.angle_alpha   90.00
_cell.angle_beta   90.00
_cell.angle_gamma   90.00
#
_symmetry.space_group_name_H-M   'P 1'
#
loop_
_entity.id
_entity.type
_entity.pdbx_description
1 polymer ?
#
loop_
_entity_poly.entity_id
_entity_poly.type
_entity_poly.pdbx_seq_one_letter_code
_entity_poly.pdbx_strand_id
1 'polypeptide(L)'
;MPMLILEFSEGNDGPWSSFYLQIGTPEQSVRVLVSTASPESMVVLSDYGCSDSVFPNAPSDCAVSRGTLFNMNQSSTWDELGIFGINQNGVGLEANLGYYQRGEFALDTIGIGLTGPTLKNQTVAGIATPEPFYL
;
A
#
# COMPACT_ATOMS: atom_id res chain seq x y z
N MET A 1 -29.63 8.60 -1.80
CA MET A 1 -28.23 8.71 -2.27
C MET A 1 -27.39 9.10 -1.07
N PRO A 2 -26.84 8.15 -0.31
CA PRO A 2 -25.97 8.49 0.79
C PRO A 2 -24.62 8.89 0.21
N MET A 3 -24.21 10.08 0.61
CA MET A 3 -22.87 10.64 0.54
C MET A 3 -21.87 9.62 1.10
N LEU A 4 -20.84 9.27 0.32
CA LEU A 4 -19.64 8.66 0.88
C LEU A 4 -19.07 9.67 1.88
N ILE A 5 -19.16 9.36 3.17
CA ILE A 5 -18.45 10.11 4.19
C ILE A 5 -16.97 9.74 4.02
N LEU A 6 -16.16 10.75 3.73
CA LEU A 6 -14.70 10.72 3.75
C LEU A 6 -14.27 10.48 5.21
N GLU A 7 -13.80 9.28 5.55
CA GLU A 7 -13.66 8.90 6.96
C GLU A 7 -12.34 9.34 7.61
N PHE A 8 -11.24 9.65 6.89
CA PHE A 8 -10.01 10.10 7.54
C PHE A 8 -9.22 11.13 6.71
N SER A 9 -8.93 12.27 7.33
CA SER A 9 -7.91 13.23 6.87
C SER A 9 -6.60 12.82 7.53
N GLU A 10 -5.67 12.25 6.76
CA GLU A 10 -4.34 11.82 7.21
C GLU A 10 -3.27 12.66 6.49
N GLY A 11 -2.02 12.60 6.97
CA GLY A 11 -0.89 13.30 6.36
C GLY A 11 -0.34 14.46 7.16
N ASN A 12 0.96 14.41 7.45
CA ASN A 12 1.69 15.57 7.99
C ASN A 12 1.82 16.70 6.94
N ASP A 13 1.83 16.33 5.66
CA ASP A 13 2.09 17.25 4.55
C ASP A 13 0.82 17.72 3.80
N GLY A 14 -0.37 17.48 4.37
CA GLY A 14 -1.65 17.95 3.84
C GLY A 14 -2.83 17.07 4.29
N PRO A 15 -4.09 17.56 4.22
CA PRO A 15 -5.27 16.78 4.57
C PRO A 15 -5.64 15.81 3.44
N TRP A 16 -4.90 14.70 3.32
CA TRP A 16 -5.15 13.70 2.31
C TRP A 16 -6.29 12.78 2.74
N SER A 17 -7.15 12.44 1.78
CA SER A 17 -8.21 11.46 2.02
C SER A 17 -7.64 10.06 1.83
N SER A 18 -7.67 9.26 2.89
CA SER A 18 -7.31 7.84 2.81
C SER A 18 -8.55 6.97 2.63
N PHE A 19 -8.34 5.80 2.03
CA PHE A 19 -9.39 4.85 1.70
C PHE A 19 -9.02 3.46 2.19
N TYR A 20 -10.00 2.73 2.72
CA TYR A 20 -9.79 1.33 3.02
C TYR A 20 -9.69 0.51 1.74
N LEU A 21 -8.72 -0.39 1.69
CA LEU A 21 -8.69 -1.54 0.80
C LEU A 21 -8.61 -2.81 1.64
N GLN A 22 -9.33 -3.84 1.19
CA GLN A 22 -9.29 -5.18 1.76
C GLN A 22 -8.49 -6.06 0.80
N ILE A 23 -7.26 -6.46 1.16
CA ILE A 23 -6.41 -7.27 0.29
C ILE A 23 -6.29 -8.70 0.83
N GLY A 24 -6.32 -9.66 -0.08
CA GLY A 24 -6.01 -11.05 0.21
C GLY A 24 -7.18 -11.92 0.64
N THR A 25 -6.88 -13.20 0.88
CA THR A 25 -7.84 -14.19 1.39
C THR A 25 -7.23 -15.00 2.54
N PRO A 26 -7.66 -14.84 3.81
CA PRO A 26 -8.67 -13.89 4.27
C PRO A 26 -8.24 -12.43 4.06
N GLU A 27 -9.24 -11.55 4.03
CA GLU A 27 -9.04 -10.12 3.78
C GLU A 27 -8.29 -9.41 4.92
N GLN A 28 -7.35 -8.56 4.55
CA GLN A 28 -6.59 -7.68 5.44
C GLN A 28 -6.88 -6.23 5.08
N SER A 29 -7.33 -5.44 6.05
CA SER A 29 -7.66 -4.03 5.82
C SER A 29 -6.45 -3.13 5.97
N VAL A 30 -6.13 -2.40 4.90
CA VAL A 30 -5.14 -1.33 4.87
C VAL A 30 -5.79 -0.03 4.44
N ARG A 31 -5.17 1.10 4.77
CA ARG A 31 -5.54 2.42 4.27
C ARG A 31 -4.53 2.86 3.21
N VAL A 32 -5.02 3.43 2.11
CA VAL A 32 -4.20 3.90 0.99
C VAL A 32 -4.58 5.31 0.57
N LEU A 33 -3.64 6.01 -0.07
CA LEU A 33 -3.92 7.24 -0.80
C LEU A 33 -4.29 6.91 -2.25
N VAL A 34 -5.22 7.68 -2.80
CA VAL A 34 -5.52 7.63 -4.23
C VAL A 34 -4.54 8.53 -4.97
N SER A 35 -3.77 7.95 -5.89
CA SER A 35 -2.85 8.68 -6.76
C SER A 35 -3.31 8.61 -8.22
N THR A 36 -3.26 9.74 -8.92
CA THR A 36 -3.40 9.78 -10.38
C THR A 36 -2.05 9.82 -11.10
N ALA A 37 -0.95 9.88 -10.33
CA ALA A 37 0.42 9.91 -10.84
C ALA A 37 1.05 8.52 -10.95
N SER A 38 0.47 7.49 -10.31
CA SER A 38 1.01 6.13 -10.22
C SER A 38 -0.04 5.11 -10.68
N PRO A 39 0.31 4.19 -11.59
CA PRO A 39 -0.59 3.11 -12.00
C PRO A 39 -0.60 1.91 -11.04
N GLU A 40 0.25 1.90 -10.00
CA GLU A 40 0.41 0.75 -9.11
C GLU A 40 -0.50 0.81 -7.87
N SER A 41 -1.14 -0.31 -7.52
CA SER A 41 -1.76 -0.49 -6.20
C SER A 41 -0.71 -1.03 -5.24
N MET A 42 -0.24 -0.18 -4.33
CA MET A 42 0.88 -0.52 -3.43
C MET A 42 0.44 -0.69 -1.98
N VAL A 43 1.03 -1.68 -1.31
CA VAL A 43 0.84 -1.96 0.11
C VAL A 43 2.20 -2.14 0.79
N VAL A 44 2.26 -1.95 2.11
CA VAL A 44 3.52 -2.09 2.86
C VAL A 44 3.58 -3.47 3.50
N LEU A 45 4.62 -4.24 3.20
CA LEU A 45 4.76 -5.61 3.68
C LEU A 45 5.11 -5.63 5.17
N SER A 46 4.36 -6.40 5.96
CA SER A 46 4.51 -6.46 7.43
C SER A 46 5.86 -7.02 7.88
N ASP A 47 6.37 -8.01 7.15
CA ASP A 47 7.58 -8.74 7.56
C ASP A 47 8.85 -7.88 7.39
N TYR A 48 8.75 -6.80 6.59
CA TYR A 48 9.89 -5.96 6.21
C TYR A 48 9.65 -4.47 6.48
N GLY A 49 8.60 -3.88 5.91
CA GLY A 49 8.44 -2.44 5.76
C GLY A 49 8.49 -1.62 7.05
N CYS A 50 8.10 -2.17 8.19
CA CYS A 50 8.25 -1.53 9.50
C CYS A 50 8.86 -2.48 10.55
N SER A 51 9.62 -3.48 10.10
CA SER A 51 10.17 -4.50 10.98
C SER A 51 11.42 -3.98 11.68
N ASP A 52 11.40 -3.87 13.01
CA ASP A 52 12.56 -3.45 13.82
C ASP A 52 13.79 -4.36 13.61
N SER A 53 13.56 -5.62 13.22
CA SER A 53 14.63 -6.56 12.90
C SER A 53 15.37 -6.23 11.61
N VAL A 54 14.72 -5.52 10.68
CA VAL A 54 15.28 -5.09 9.39
C VAL A 54 15.70 -3.62 9.46
N PHE A 55 14.89 -2.78 10.12
CA PHE A 55 15.08 -1.34 10.26
C PHE A 55 15.03 -0.93 11.75
N PRO A 56 16.15 -1.01 12.48
CA PRO A 56 16.18 -0.76 13.93
C PRO A 56 15.78 0.67 14.35
N ASN A 57 15.77 1.60 13.40
CA ASN A 57 15.41 3.00 13.61
C ASN A 57 14.07 3.36 12.96
N ALA A 58 13.25 2.38 12.59
CA ALA A 58 11.90 2.65 12.09
C ALA A 58 11.11 3.42 13.17
N PRO A 59 10.35 4.46 12.79
CA PRO A 59 9.50 5.17 13.74
C PRO A 59 8.53 4.22 14.46
N SER A 60 8.25 4.44 15.74
CA SER A 60 7.35 3.59 16.51
C SER A 60 5.91 3.55 15.98
N ASP A 61 5.53 4.57 15.22
CA ASP A 61 4.22 4.71 14.57
C ASP A 61 4.26 4.30 13.08
N CYS A 62 5.37 3.74 12.57
CA CYS A 62 5.57 3.39 11.15
C CYS A 62 4.39 2.62 10.54
N ALA A 63 3.86 1.61 11.25
CA ALA A 63 2.72 0.86 10.74
C ALA A 63 1.48 1.74 10.57
N VAL A 64 1.19 2.60 11.54
CA VAL A 64 -0.01 3.45 11.53
C VAL A 64 0.13 4.57 10.50
N SER A 65 1.30 5.22 10.44
CA SER A 65 1.59 6.30 9.48
C SER A 65 1.69 5.80 8.04
N ARG A 66 1.77 4.48 7.82
CA ARG A 66 1.76 3.85 6.49
C ARG A 66 0.44 3.19 6.11
N GLY A 67 -0.62 3.42 6.89
CA GLY A 67 -1.94 2.88 6.58
C GLY A 67 -2.12 1.42 6.95
N THR A 68 -1.45 0.97 8.02
CA THR A 68 -1.28 -0.43 8.42
C THR A 68 -0.45 -1.24 7.43
N LEU A 69 -0.16 -2.49 7.80
CA LEU A 69 0.74 -3.37 7.06
C LEU A 69 -0.03 -4.56 6.52
N PHE A 70 0.42 -5.07 5.39
CA PHE A 70 -0.10 -6.25 4.73
C PHE A 70 0.85 -7.43 4.90
N ASN A 71 0.34 -8.56 5.36
CA ASN A 71 1.10 -9.81 5.43
C ASN A 71 0.73 -10.70 4.24
N MET A 72 1.60 -10.72 3.22
CA MET A 72 1.39 -11.52 2.01
C MET A 72 1.33 -13.03 2.30
N ASN A 73 2.07 -13.51 3.30
CA ASN A 73 2.09 -14.93 3.70
C ASN A 73 0.76 -15.38 4.33
N GLN A 74 -0.09 -14.45 4.73
CA GLN A 74 -1.42 -14.72 5.26
C GLN A 74 -2.53 -14.66 4.19
N SER A 75 -2.20 -14.33 2.95
CA SER A 75 -3.14 -14.35 1.83
C SER A 75 -2.96 -15.63 1.01
N SER A 76 -3.99 -16.48 1.00
CA SER A 76 -4.04 -17.68 0.15
C SER A 76 -4.25 -17.39 -1.35
N THR A 77 -4.52 -16.13 -1.71
CA THR A 77 -4.71 -15.68 -3.09
C THR A 77 -3.54 -14.85 -3.62
N TRP A 78 -2.49 -14.67 -2.82
CA TRP A 78 -1.23 -14.05 -3.26
C TRP A 78 -0.51 -14.98 -4.24
N ASP A 79 -0.31 -14.50 -5.47
CA ASP A 79 0.39 -15.21 -6.54
C ASP A 79 1.56 -14.35 -7.05
N GLU A 80 2.77 -14.69 -6.62
CA GLU A 80 3.98 -13.91 -6.85
C GLU A 80 4.34 -13.83 -8.35
N LEU A 81 4.58 -12.61 -8.83
CA LEU A 81 5.06 -12.33 -10.20
C LEU A 81 6.54 -11.93 -10.23
N GLY A 82 7.03 -11.34 -9.13
CA GLY A 82 8.46 -11.01 -8.93
C GLY A 82 8.71 -9.56 -8.53
N ILE A 83 9.99 -9.20 -8.39
CA ILE A 83 10.40 -7.89 -7.87
C ILE A 83 10.76 -6.94 -9.02
N PHE A 84 10.05 -5.80 -9.08
CA PHE A 84 10.26 -4.77 -10.10
C PHE A 84 10.39 -3.38 -9.46
N GLY A 85 11.12 -2.48 -10.13
CA GLY A 85 11.21 -1.09 -9.72
C GLY A 85 10.00 -0.29 -10.20
N ILE A 86 9.45 0.58 -9.35
CA ILE A 86 8.55 1.67 -9.77
C ILE A 86 9.36 2.83 -10.34
N ASN A 87 8.73 3.71 -11.10
CA ASN A 87 9.33 4.94 -11.62
C ASN A 87 10.54 4.75 -12.57
N GLN A 88 10.74 3.58 -13.18
CA GLN A 88 11.96 3.28 -13.97
C GLN A 88 12.22 4.27 -15.13
N ASN A 89 11.18 4.86 -15.70
CA ASN A 89 11.29 5.85 -16.78
C ASN A 89 11.19 7.31 -16.29
N GLY A 90 11.36 7.56 -14.99
CA GLY A 90 11.18 8.88 -14.39
C GLY A 90 9.72 9.35 -14.30
N VAL A 91 8.77 8.42 -14.45
CA VAL A 91 7.32 8.67 -14.39
C VAL A 91 6.69 7.69 -13.39
N GLY A 92 5.87 8.20 -12.48
CA GLY A 92 5.16 7.43 -11.47
C GLY A 92 5.09 8.17 -10.12
N LEU A 93 4.82 7.45 -9.02
CA LEU A 93 4.59 8.06 -7.70
C LEU A 93 5.83 8.83 -7.22
N GLU A 94 5.70 10.15 -7.07
CA GLU A 94 6.79 11.05 -6.63
C GLU A 94 8.09 10.90 -7.42
N ALA A 95 8.03 10.45 -8.68
CA ALA A 95 9.19 10.32 -9.55
C ALA A 95 9.89 11.67 -9.78
N ASN A 96 9.13 12.77 -9.76
CA ASN A 96 9.63 14.15 -9.83
C ASN A 96 10.50 14.55 -8.62
N LEU A 97 10.37 13.87 -7.48
CA LEU A 97 11.22 14.04 -6.31
C LEU A 97 12.45 13.10 -6.31
N GLY A 98 12.60 12.29 -7.35
CA GLY A 98 13.69 11.32 -7.47
C GLY A 98 13.47 10.04 -6.65
N TYR A 99 12.24 9.80 -6.17
CA TYR A 99 11.95 8.57 -5.43
C TYR A 99 11.94 7.36 -6.36
N TYR A 100 12.60 6.30 -5.88
CA TYR A 100 12.67 5.00 -6.53
C TYR A 100 12.40 3.94 -5.47
N GLN A 101 11.53 2.99 -5.80
CA GLN A 101 11.20 1.89 -4.90
C GLN A 101 11.13 0.57 -5.66
N ARG A 102 11.45 -0.52 -4.96
CA ARG A 102 11.21 -1.88 -5.43
C ARG A 102 9.96 -2.41 -4.76
N GLY A 103 9.05 -2.92 -5.59
CA GLY A 103 7.87 -3.64 -5.15
C GLY A 103 8.01 -5.12 -5.48
N GLU A 104 7.54 -5.97 -4.58
CA GLU A 104 7.23 -7.36 -4.86
C GLU A 104 5.83 -7.42 -5.47
N PHE A 105 5.77 -7.65 -6.78
CA PHE A 105 4.52 -7.68 -7.52
C PHE A 105 3.90 -9.07 -7.46
N ALA A 106 2.58 -9.10 -7.29
CA ALA A 106 1.79 -10.31 -7.28
C ALA A 106 0.40 -10.04 -7.86
N LEU A 107 -0.34 -11.10 -8.14
CA LEU A 107 -1.79 -11.05 -8.24
C LEU A 107 -2.40 -11.33 -6.87
N ASP A 108 -3.42 -10.58 -6.47
CA ASP A 108 -4.22 -10.89 -5.29
C ASP A 108 -5.68 -10.42 -5.46
N THR A 109 -6.51 -10.70 -4.48
CA THR A 109 -7.89 -10.21 -4.38
C THR A 109 -7.91 -8.86 -3.67
N ILE A 110 -8.59 -7.87 -4.26
CA ILE A 110 -8.78 -6.53 -3.69
C ILE A 110 -10.27 -6.24 -3.53
N GLY A 111 -10.72 -5.95 -2.31
CA GLY A 111 -11.98 -5.29 -1.99
C GLY A 111 -11.81 -3.78 -1.89
N ILE A 112 -12.70 -3.03 -2.53
CA ILE A 112 -12.71 -1.56 -2.43
C ILE A 112 -13.54 -1.13 -1.23
N GLY A 113 -12.94 -0.39 -0.29
CA GLY A 113 -13.59 -0.04 0.96
C GLY A 113 -13.81 -1.26 1.86
N LEU A 114 -14.68 -1.12 2.86
CA LEU A 114 -15.05 -2.20 3.79
C LEU A 114 -16.26 -3.03 3.32
N THR A 115 -16.99 -2.54 2.32
CA THR A 115 -18.26 -3.13 1.84
C THR A 115 -18.45 -3.02 0.33
N GLY A 116 -17.43 -2.54 -0.40
CA GLY A 116 -17.51 -2.38 -1.85
C GLY A 116 -17.21 -3.67 -2.61
N PRO A 117 -17.10 -3.58 -3.95
CA PRO A 117 -16.88 -4.74 -4.79
C PRO A 117 -15.51 -5.38 -4.55
N THR A 118 -15.47 -6.70 -4.71
CA THR A 118 -14.24 -7.50 -4.69
C THR A 118 -13.79 -7.82 -6.11
N LEU A 119 -12.52 -7.56 -6.40
CA LEU A 119 -11.85 -7.76 -7.67
C LEU A 119 -10.79 -8.84 -7.48
N LYS A 120 -10.86 -9.91 -8.27
CA LYS A 120 -9.87 -11.01 -8.21
C LYS A 120 -8.72 -10.77 -9.18
N ASN A 121 -7.57 -11.37 -8.92
CA ASN A 121 -6.39 -11.35 -9.78
C ASN A 121 -5.97 -9.92 -10.17
N GLN A 122 -6.00 -9.00 -9.21
CA GLN A 122 -5.51 -7.64 -9.39
C GLN A 122 -4.02 -7.57 -9.08
N THR A 123 -3.29 -6.77 -9.85
CA THR A 123 -1.87 -6.56 -9.58
C THR A 123 -1.69 -5.70 -8.33
N VAL A 124 -0.96 -6.23 -7.36
CA VAL A 124 -0.57 -5.53 -6.11
C VAL A 124 0.94 -5.51 -6.03
N ALA A 125 1.51 -4.40 -5.56
CA ALA A 125 2.93 -4.29 -5.27
C ALA A 125 3.17 -4.13 -3.75
N GLY A 126 3.88 -5.09 -3.17
CA GLY A 126 4.34 -5.02 -1.78
C GLY A 126 5.66 -4.28 -1.67
N ILE A 127 5.70 -3.15 -0.97
CA ILE A 127 6.95 -2.44 -0.67
C ILE A 127 7.49 -2.83 0.71
N ALA A 128 8.80 -2.98 0.80
CA ALA A 128 9.50 -3.53 1.95
C ALA A 128 10.35 -2.49 2.71
N THR A 129 10.06 -1.20 2.58
CA THR A 129 10.82 -0.11 3.22
C THR A 129 9.94 0.74 4.15
N PRO A 130 10.54 1.36 5.20
CA PRO A 130 9.83 2.19 6.16
C PRO A 130 9.48 3.58 5.64
N GLU A 131 10.12 4.01 4.56
CA GLU A 131 10.00 5.32 3.94
C GLU A 131 10.14 5.18 2.41
N PRO A 132 9.72 6.16 1.58
CA PRO A 132 9.26 7.52 1.92
C PRO A 132 7.74 7.74 1.92
N PHE A 133 6.92 6.73 1.63
CA PHE A 133 5.49 6.94 1.41
C PHE A 133 4.68 6.82 2.71
N TYR A 134 4.00 7.88 3.13
CA TYR A 134 3.17 7.92 4.34
C TYR A 134 1.75 8.36 3.99
N LEU A 135 0.78 8.07 4.86
CA LEU A 135 -0.58 8.61 4.78
C LEU A 135 -0.67 10.00 5.40
#